data_AF-A0A833ZT88-F1
#
_entry.id   AF-A0A833ZT88-F1
#
_cell.length_a   1.000
_cell.length_b   1.000
_cell.length_c   1.000
_cell.angle_alpha   90.00
_cell.angle_beta   90.00
_cell.angle_gamma   90.00
#
_symmetry.space_group_name_H-M   'P 1'
#
loop_
_entity.id
_entity.type
_entity.pdbx_description
1 polymer ?
#
loop_
_entity_poly.entity_id
_entity_poly.type
_entity_poly.pdbx_seq_one_letter_code
_entity_poly.pdbx_strand_id
1 'polypeptide(L)'
;MGVVERQQKLRSQYFFDCNCLACQNEKHSTAAGPRWEAFCCTRCRELMQGDDVLSCGSAACAESVSRDHLVRRLQDLQKQVGMAQKLLRNGKLERAIQLLLGCRQDAESFLWVEHSMVGEIEDDLAQAYAALGDWHESATHLQKSLQVVEVRHGPCSVEMGHELFKLAQIFFNGCAVPEALSTAHKAEKVLLVHYGPGNDEVQELQRMKSCLLDLPPIPVGPPV
;
A
#
# COMPACT_ATOMS: atom_id res chain seq x y z
N MET A 1 9.70 -0.66 8.00
CA MET A 1 10.26 -0.98 9.33
C MET A 1 11.09 -2.25 9.20
N GLY A 2 12.37 -2.10 8.87
CA GLY A 2 13.32 -3.21 8.81
C GLY A 2 13.69 -3.77 10.18
N VAL A 3 14.43 -4.90 10.19
CA VAL A 3 14.85 -5.61 11.40
C VAL A 3 15.51 -4.71 12.46
N VAL A 4 16.33 -3.73 12.07
CA VAL A 4 17.01 -2.83 13.01
C VAL A 4 16.01 -2.02 13.84
N GLU A 5 15.03 -1.40 13.17
CA GLU A 5 14.00 -0.59 13.82
C GLU A 5 13.08 -1.48 14.68
N ARG A 6 12.72 -2.68 14.21
CA ARG A 6 11.94 -3.64 15.01
C ARG A 6 12.66 -4.03 16.30
N GLN A 7 13.96 -4.38 16.21
CA GLN A 7 14.76 -4.73 17.38
C GLN A 7 14.90 -3.56 18.34
N GLN A 8 15.12 -2.35 17.84
CA GLN A 8 15.20 -1.15 18.68
C GLN A 8 13.89 -0.92 19.45
N LYS A 9 12.74 -1.03 18.79
CA LYS A 9 11.42 -0.89 19.45
C LYS A 9 11.19 -1.99 20.48
N LEU A 10 11.51 -3.25 20.16
CA LEU A 10 11.33 -4.37 21.09
C LEU A 10 12.24 -4.26 22.32
N ARG A 11 13.50 -3.86 22.14
CA ARG A 11 14.43 -3.61 23.25
C ARG A 11 13.99 -2.44 24.12
N SER A 12 13.59 -1.33 23.50
CA SER A 12 13.23 -0.11 24.25
C SER A 12 11.91 -0.25 25.01
N GLN A 13 10.93 -0.97 24.48
CA GLN A 13 9.62 -1.12 25.09
C GLN A 13 9.48 -2.38 25.95
N TYR A 14 10.07 -3.50 25.51
CA TYR A 14 9.86 -4.82 26.10
C TYR A 14 11.16 -5.49 26.59
N PHE A 15 12.31 -4.82 26.46
CA PHE A 15 13.60 -5.23 27.02
C PHE A 15 14.09 -6.63 26.59
N PHE A 16 13.79 -7.04 25.35
CA PHE A 16 14.29 -8.30 24.81
C PHE A 16 14.79 -8.20 23.36
N ASP A 17 15.58 -9.18 22.96
CA ASP A 17 16.05 -9.41 21.60
C ASP A 17 15.19 -10.45 20.88
N CYS A 18 14.59 -10.07 19.77
CA CYS A 18 13.76 -11.00 19.00
C CYS A 18 14.63 -11.89 18.10
N ASN A 19 14.47 -13.20 18.24
CA ASN A 19 15.16 -14.21 17.42
C ASN A 19 14.18 -14.99 16.53
N CYS A 20 13.05 -14.39 16.14
CA CYS A 20 12.12 -15.06 15.22
C CYS A 20 12.74 -15.25 13.83
N LEU A 21 12.16 -16.16 13.04
CA LEU A 21 12.63 -16.49 11.69
C LEU A 21 12.76 -15.24 10.79
N ALA A 22 11.80 -14.31 10.86
CA ALA A 22 11.87 -13.07 10.08
C ALA A 22 13.07 -12.19 10.46
N CYS A 23 13.37 -12.05 11.76
CA CYS A 23 14.53 -11.32 12.22
C CYS A 23 15.85 -12.02 11.87
N GLN A 24 15.87 -13.35 11.79
CA GLN A 24 17.05 -14.11 11.37
C GLN A 24 17.27 -13.97 9.85
N ASN A 25 16.24 -14.18 9.04
CA ASN A 25 16.32 -14.12 7.58
C ASN A 25 16.78 -12.74 7.09
N GLU A 26 16.24 -11.65 7.65
CA GLU A 26 16.66 -10.29 7.29
C GLU A 26 18.11 -9.99 7.72
N LYS A 27 18.62 -10.58 8.81
CA LYS A 27 20.03 -10.45 9.22
C LYS A 27 20.99 -11.19 8.29
N HIS A 28 20.54 -12.29 7.67
CA HIS A 28 21.34 -13.13 6.77
C HIS A 28 21.24 -12.72 5.30
N SER A 29 20.32 -11.83 4.92
CA SER A 29 20.23 -11.29 3.56
C SER A 29 21.37 -10.31 3.30
N THR A 30 22.48 -10.81 2.73
CA THR A 30 23.73 -10.05 2.57
C THR A 30 23.83 -9.19 1.30
N ALA A 31 22.78 -9.07 0.47
CA ALA A 31 22.92 -8.41 -0.84
C ALA A 31 21.83 -7.40 -1.21
N ALA A 32 20.61 -7.52 -0.70
CA ALA A 32 19.55 -6.56 -0.94
C ALA A 32 18.71 -6.39 0.32
N GLY A 33 18.52 -5.13 0.72
CA GLY A 33 17.54 -4.77 1.75
C GLY A 33 16.13 -5.20 1.34
N PRO A 34 15.15 -5.09 2.25
CA PRO A 34 13.79 -5.49 1.93
C PRO A 34 13.25 -4.69 0.73
N ARG A 35 12.52 -5.37 -0.17
CA ARG A 35 11.98 -4.75 -1.39
C ARG A 35 11.06 -3.56 -1.11
N TRP A 36 10.40 -3.55 0.06
CA TRP A 36 9.56 -2.45 0.52
C TRP A 36 10.30 -1.21 1.05
N GLU A 37 11.64 -1.23 1.04
CA GLU A 37 12.54 -0.10 1.34
C GLU A 37 13.59 0.08 0.23
N ALA A 38 13.42 -0.61 -0.91
CA ALA A 38 14.42 -0.64 -1.97
C ALA A 38 14.26 0.50 -2.99
N PHE A 39 15.36 0.84 -3.63
CA PHE A 39 15.45 1.84 -4.69
C PHE A 39 15.57 1.17 -6.06
N CYS A 40 15.15 1.87 -7.11
CA CYS A 40 15.33 1.44 -8.49
C CYS A 40 16.26 2.38 -9.26
N CYS A 41 16.92 1.85 -10.27
CA CYS A 41 17.75 2.61 -11.19
C CYS A 41 16.91 3.60 -11.99
N THR A 42 17.36 4.86 -12.04
CA THR A 42 16.68 5.93 -12.77
C THR A 42 16.67 5.71 -14.29
N ARG A 43 17.61 4.92 -14.82
CA ARG A 43 17.72 4.65 -16.27
C ARG A 43 16.97 3.41 -16.74
N CYS A 44 17.20 2.27 -16.11
CA CYS A 44 16.66 0.99 -16.56
C CYS A 44 15.64 0.37 -15.61
N ARG A 45 15.30 1.07 -14.51
CA ARG A 45 14.27 0.66 -13.55
C ARG A 45 14.59 -0.61 -12.75
N GLU A 46 15.80 -1.17 -12.90
CA GLU A 46 16.24 -2.35 -12.16
C GLU A 46 16.58 -2.05 -10.70
N LEU A 47 16.57 -3.09 -9.86
CA LEU A 47 16.83 -2.95 -8.43
C LEU A 47 18.25 -2.43 -8.17
N MET A 48 18.36 -1.45 -7.27
CA MET A 48 19.65 -0.92 -6.82
C MET A 48 20.20 -1.75 -5.65
N GLN A 49 21.48 -2.09 -5.69
CA GLN A 49 22.15 -2.97 -4.73
C GLN A 49 23.43 -2.32 -4.18
N GLY A 50 23.80 -2.66 -2.95
CA GLY A 50 24.98 -2.08 -2.27
C GLY A 50 24.62 -1.41 -0.95
N ASP A 51 25.64 -0.84 -0.29
CA ASP A 51 25.50 -0.18 1.01
C ASP A 51 25.54 1.34 0.85
N ASP A 52 26.67 2.01 1.06
CA ASP A 52 26.80 3.48 0.94
C ASP A 52 26.64 3.99 -0.50
N VAL A 53 27.14 3.22 -1.46
CA VAL A 53 26.98 3.45 -2.90
C VAL A 53 26.16 2.32 -3.46
N LEU A 54 25.02 2.68 -4.05
CA LEU A 54 24.15 1.73 -4.72
C LEU A 54 24.48 1.69 -6.20
N SER A 55 24.66 0.49 -6.72
CA SER A 55 24.86 0.21 -8.14
C SER A 55 23.62 -0.48 -8.70
N CYS A 56 23.33 -0.23 -9.97
CA CYS A 56 22.27 -0.93 -10.68
C CYS A 56 22.53 -2.43 -10.73
N GLY A 57 21.52 -3.25 -10.45
CA GLY A 57 21.63 -4.71 -10.52
C GLY A 57 21.74 -5.28 -11.93
N SER A 58 21.50 -4.47 -12.97
CA SER A 58 21.65 -4.91 -14.37
C SER A 58 23.12 -4.87 -14.80
N ALA A 59 23.63 -6.00 -15.30
CA ALA A 59 24.98 -6.06 -15.87
C ALA A 59 25.19 -5.13 -17.09
N ALA A 60 24.11 -4.72 -17.75
CA ALA A 60 24.15 -3.79 -18.89
C ALA A 60 24.08 -2.31 -18.47
N CYS A 61 23.97 -2.01 -17.18
CA CYS A 61 23.77 -0.66 -16.66
C CYS A 61 24.83 -0.32 -15.59
N ALA A 62 25.71 0.63 -15.88
CA ALA A 62 26.76 1.07 -14.97
C ALA A 62 26.33 2.21 -14.02
N GLU A 63 25.02 2.44 -13.88
CA GLU A 63 24.53 3.50 -12.99
C GLU A 63 24.85 3.19 -11.54
N SER A 64 25.32 4.22 -10.83
CA SER A 64 25.52 4.17 -9.41
C SER A 64 25.20 5.52 -8.77
N VAL A 65 24.76 5.49 -7.53
CA VAL A 65 24.36 6.69 -6.79
C VAL A 65 24.58 6.45 -5.29
N SER A 66 24.91 7.52 -4.58
CA SER A 66 25.00 7.46 -3.12
C SER A 66 23.63 7.16 -2.49
N ARG A 67 23.60 6.23 -1.53
CA ARG A 67 22.40 5.94 -0.75
C ARG A 67 21.88 7.18 -0.03
N ASP A 68 22.77 8.00 0.54
CA ASP A 68 22.40 9.25 1.21
C ASP A 68 21.63 10.21 0.29
N HIS A 69 22.01 10.26 -0.99
CA HIS A 69 21.30 11.10 -1.96
C HIS A 69 19.86 10.63 -2.15
N LEU A 70 19.65 9.32 -2.34
CA LEU A 70 18.31 8.74 -2.49
C LEU A 70 17.48 8.83 -1.21
N VAL A 71 18.11 8.70 -0.04
CA VAL A 71 17.44 8.88 1.25
C VAL A 71 16.97 10.32 1.44
N ARG A 72 17.79 11.33 1.10
CA ARG A 72 17.36 12.74 1.14
C ARG A 72 16.19 12.99 0.20
N ARG A 73 16.23 12.41 -1.00
CA ARG A 73 15.13 12.51 -1.96
C ARG A 73 13.84 11.85 -1.44
N LEU A 74 13.95 10.68 -0.80
CA LEU A 74 12.83 10.03 -0.11
C LEU A 74 12.26 10.92 1.02
N GLN A 75 13.10 11.59 1.80
CA GLN A 75 12.65 12.52 2.85
C GLN A 75 11.89 13.71 2.28
N ASP A 76 12.32 14.24 1.13
CA ASP A 76 11.61 15.35 0.48
C ASP A 76 10.28 14.89 -0.12
N LEU A 77 10.24 13.70 -0.74
CA LEU A 77 9.00 13.05 -1.18
C LEU A 77 8.02 12.87 0.00
N GLN A 78 8.49 12.35 1.14
CA GLN A 78 7.69 12.17 2.35
C GLN A 78 7.06 13.50 2.84
N LYS A 79 7.79 14.61 2.75
CA LYS A 79 7.24 15.94 3.10
C LYS A 79 6.12 16.35 2.13
N GLN A 80 6.29 16.10 0.82
CA GLN A 80 5.26 16.42 -0.17
C GLN A 80 4.00 15.57 0.01
N VAL A 81 4.15 14.27 0.27
CA VAL A 81 3.03 13.38 0.62
C VAL A 81 2.32 13.89 1.88
N GLY A 82 3.07 14.23 2.93
CA GLY A 82 2.49 14.83 4.14
C GLY A 82 1.78 16.16 3.90
N MET A 83 2.19 16.95 2.91
CA MET A 83 1.45 18.14 2.47
C MET A 83 0.17 17.79 1.72
N ALA A 84 0.18 16.76 0.87
CA ALA A 84 -1.02 16.29 0.18
C ALA A 84 -2.06 15.72 1.15
N GLN A 85 -1.64 14.93 2.13
CA GLN A 85 -2.51 14.43 3.21
C GLN A 85 -3.15 15.59 4.00
N LYS A 86 -2.43 16.70 4.22
CA LYS A 86 -3.01 17.91 4.81
C LYS A 86 -4.06 18.56 3.90
N LEU A 87 -3.87 18.53 2.57
CA LEU A 87 -4.87 19.02 1.62
C LEU A 87 -6.13 18.15 1.64
N LEU A 88 -5.98 16.82 1.68
CA LEU A 88 -7.10 15.86 1.81
C LEU A 88 -7.93 16.13 3.06
N ARG A 89 -7.29 16.23 4.22
CA ARG A 89 -7.99 16.52 5.49
C ARG A 89 -8.73 17.86 5.49
N ASN A 90 -8.29 18.82 4.66
CA ASN A 90 -8.92 20.12 4.50
C ASN A 90 -9.93 20.18 3.34
N GLY A 91 -10.27 19.04 2.72
CA GLY A 91 -11.22 18.94 1.61
C GLY A 91 -10.74 19.56 0.29
N LYS A 92 -9.44 19.86 0.15
CA LYS A 92 -8.85 20.41 -1.09
C LYS A 92 -8.45 19.28 -2.03
N LEU A 93 -9.44 18.52 -2.48
CA LEU A 93 -9.26 17.21 -3.13
C LEU A 93 -8.46 17.28 -4.44
N GLU A 94 -8.82 18.17 -5.36
CA GLU A 94 -8.16 18.28 -6.68
C GLU A 94 -6.69 18.68 -6.53
N ARG A 95 -6.39 19.59 -5.59
CA ARG A 95 -5.02 20.01 -5.29
C ARG A 95 -4.23 18.88 -4.62
N ALA A 96 -4.87 18.07 -3.79
CA ALA A 96 -4.24 16.90 -3.19
C ALA A 96 -3.89 15.87 -4.26
N ILE A 97 -4.83 15.55 -5.16
CA ILE A 97 -4.61 14.63 -6.29
C ILE A 97 -3.46 15.13 -7.18
N GLN A 98 -3.47 16.40 -7.57
CA GLN A 98 -2.39 16.96 -8.38
C GLN A 98 -1.02 16.78 -7.71
N LEU A 99 -0.92 17.03 -6.41
CA LEU A 99 0.33 16.86 -5.66
C LEU A 99 0.72 15.38 -5.54
N LEU A 100 -0.24 14.49 -5.26
CA LEU A 100 -0.01 13.05 -5.14
C LEU A 100 0.41 12.42 -6.47
N LEU A 101 -0.16 12.83 -7.60
CA LEU A 101 0.27 12.37 -8.92
C LEU A 101 1.71 12.78 -9.21
N GLY A 102 2.11 14.00 -8.81
CA GLY A 102 3.50 14.43 -8.85
C GLY A 102 4.41 13.59 -7.95
N CYS A 103 3.96 13.32 -6.71
CA CYS A 103 4.68 12.45 -5.78
C CYS A 103 4.82 11.03 -6.34
N ARG A 104 3.79 10.50 -6.99
CA ARG A 104 3.78 9.18 -7.63
C ARG A 104 4.81 9.11 -8.75
N GLN A 105 4.85 10.11 -9.63
CA GLN A 105 5.84 10.17 -10.70
C GLN A 105 7.28 10.27 -10.16
N ASP A 106 7.49 11.09 -9.12
CA ASP A 106 8.80 11.20 -8.46
C ASP A 106 9.19 9.88 -7.78
N ALA A 107 8.29 9.30 -6.99
CA ALA A 107 8.44 8.00 -6.35
C ALA A 107 8.81 6.91 -7.35
N GLU A 108 8.04 6.79 -8.44
CA GLU A 108 8.33 5.86 -9.52
C GLU A 108 9.78 6.06 -9.95
N SER A 109 10.25 7.26 -10.26
CA SER A 109 11.59 7.49 -10.81
C SER A 109 12.78 6.93 -10.00
N PHE A 110 12.67 6.66 -8.69
CA PHE A 110 13.79 6.15 -7.87
C PHE A 110 13.43 5.10 -6.83
N LEU A 111 12.15 4.82 -6.56
CA LEU A 111 11.72 3.79 -5.62
C LEU A 111 11.36 2.51 -6.36
N TRP A 112 11.68 1.37 -5.75
CA TRP A 112 11.22 0.08 -6.23
C TRP A 112 9.69 0.01 -6.17
N VAL A 113 9.06 -0.76 -7.08
CA VAL A 113 7.59 -0.82 -7.20
C VAL A 113 6.90 -1.29 -5.92
N GLU A 114 7.57 -2.10 -5.10
CA GLU A 114 7.04 -2.59 -3.82
C GLU A 114 7.39 -1.68 -2.65
N HIS A 115 8.04 -0.53 -2.88
CA HIS A 115 8.44 0.38 -1.81
C HIS A 115 7.22 0.90 -1.04
N SER A 116 7.31 0.94 0.29
CA SER A 116 6.18 1.30 1.17
C SER A 116 5.57 2.67 0.85
N MET A 117 6.41 3.65 0.50
CA MET A 117 5.99 4.99 0.08
C MET A 117 5.17 4.98 -1.23
N VAL A 118 5.43 4.03 -2.14
CA VAL A 118 4.60 3.86 -3.34
C VAL A 118 3.20 3.41 -2.92
N GLY A 119 3.10 2.42 -2.03
CA GLY A 119 1.82 1.99 -1.46
C GLY A 119 1.05 3.12 -0.77
N GLU A 120 1.73 3.92 0.07
CA GLU A 120 1.12 5.07 0.76
C GLU A 120 0.58 6.13 -0.21
N ILE A 121 1.33 6.47 -1.26
CA ILE A 121 0.86 7.41 -2.29
C ILE A 121 -0.36 6.87 -3.03
N GLU A 122 -0.38 5.58 -3.34
CA GLU A 122 -1.51 4.93 -4.01
C GLU A 122 -2.75 4.85 -3.09
N ASP A 123 -2.60 4.59 -1.78
CA ASP A 123 -3.71 4.65 -0.81
C ASP A 123 -4.26 6.09 -0.66
N ASP A 124 -3.38 7.10 -0.58
CA ASP A 124 -3.79 8.51 -0.50
C ASP A 124 -4.53 8.96 -1.78
N LEU A 125 -4.08 8.50 -2.96
CA LEU A 125 -4.79 8.74 -4.23
C LEU A 125 -6.16 8.05 -4.22
N ALA A 126 -6.23 6.80 -3.77
CA ALA A 126 -7.49 6.08 -3.65
C ALA A 126 -8.48 6.82 -2.74
N GLN A 127 -8.02 7.32 -1.60
CA GLN A 127 -8.82 8.15 -0.69
C GLN A 127 -9.33 9.41 -1.38
N ALA A 128 -8.46 10.10 -2.11
CA ALA A 128 -8.79 11.35 -2.79
C ALA A 128 -9.87 11.17 -3.87
N TYR A 129 -9.72 10.13 -4.70
CA TYR A 129 -10.71 9.80 -5.74
C TYR A 129 -12.03 9.30 -5.15
N ALA A 130 -12.00 8.50 -4.07
CA ALA A 130 -13.21 8.12 -3.34
C ALA A 130 -13.96 9.35 -2.80
N ALA A 131 -13.23 10.33 -2.28
CA ALA A 131 -13.82 11.58 -1.78
C ALA A 131 -14.44 12.44 -2.90
N LEU A 132 -13.97 12.32 -4.14
CA LEU A 132 -14.59 12.92 -5.32
C LEU A 132 -15.78 12.11 -5.88
N GLY A 133 -16.01 10.90 -5.37
CA GLY A 133 -17.00 9.96 -5.91
C GLY A 133 -16.54 9.23 -7.17
N ASP A 134 -15.25 9.31 -7.52
CA ASP A 134 -14.66 8.52 -8.61
C ASP A 134 -14.23 7.15 -8.08
N TRP A 135 -15.20 6.24 -8.00
CA TRP A 135 -15.01 4.91 -7.45
C TRP A 135 -14.09 4.03 -8.30
N HIS A 136 -14.04 4.27 -9.62
CA HIS A 136 -13.23 3.46 -10.54
C HIS A 136 -11.74 3.78 -10.41
N GLU A 137 -11.38 5.06 -10.44
CA GLU A 137 -9.98 5.47 -10.21
C GLU A 137 -9.55 5.13 -8.78
N SER A 138 -10.44 5.32 -7.79
CA SER A 138 -10.18 4.94 -6.41
C SER A 138 -9.81 3.45 -6.26
N ALA A 139 -10.60 2.56 -6.87
CA ALA A 139 -10.34 1.12 -6.83
C ALA A 139 -9.00 0.77 -7.51
N THR A 140 -8.70 1.40 -8.65
CA THR A 140 -7.45 1.18 -9.40
C THR A 140 -6.22 1.50 -8.56
N HIS A 141 -6.26 2.62 -7.83
CA HIS A 141 -5.19 3.04 -6.95
C HIS A 141 -5.07 2.12 -5.72
N LEU A 142 -6.18 1.78 -5.06
CA LEU A 142 -6.14 0.94 -3.87
C LEU A 142 -5.67 -0.49 -4.17
N GLN A 143 -5.97 -1.02 -5.36
CA GLN A 143 -5.44 -2.31 -5.82
C GLN A 143 -3.91 -2.33 -5.92
N LYS A 144 -3.27 -1.20 -6.24
CA LYS A 144 -1.80 -1.09 -6.23
C LYS A 144 -1.25 -1.00 -4.81
N SER A 145 -1.92 -0.25 -3.92
CA SER A 145 -1.60 -0.23 -2.48
C SER A 145 -1.61 -1.65 -1.89
N LEU A 146 -2.66 -2.43 -2.19
CA LEU A 146 -2.80 -3.82 -1.74
C LEU A 146 -1.60 -4.71 -2.10
N GLN A 147 -1.02 -4.56 -3.30
CA GLN A 147 0.15 -5.35 -3.70
C GLN A 147 1.37 -5.05 -2.81
N VAL A 148 1.57 -3.77 -2.48
CA VAL A 148 2.67 -3.33 -1.60
C VAL A 148 2.43 -3.83 -0.17
N VAL A 149 1.19 -3.74 0.32
CA VAL A 149 0.80 -4.18 1.66
C VAL A 149 0.95 -5.69 1.80
N GLU A 150 0.54 -6.47 0.80
CA GLU A 150 0.69 -7.92 0.79
C GLU A 150 2.15 -8.34 0.82
N VAL A 151 3.03 -7.72 0.01
CA VAL A 151 4.46 -8.02 0.00
C VAL A 151 5.10 -7.74 1.37
N ARG A 152 4.70 -6.66 2.03
CA ARG A 152 5.30 -6.23 3.29
C ARG A 152 4.76 -6.96 4.51
N HIS A 153 3.44 -7.17 4.58
CA HIS A 153 2.76 -7.68 5.77
C HIS A 153 2.21 -9.10 5.61
N GLY A 154 2.06 -9.56 4.37
CA GLY A 154 1.47 -10.85 4.03
C GLY A 154 -0.06 -10.79 3.87
N PRO A 155 -0.64 -11.79 3.16
CA PRO A 155 -2.05 -11.77 2.75
C PRO A 155 -3.07 -11.93 3.88
N CYS A 156 -2.64 -12.39 5.06
CA CYS A 156 -3.49 -12.59 6.23
C CYS A 156 -3.21 -11.56 7.35
N SER A 157 -2.45 -10.50 7.06
CA SER A 157 -2.16 -9.44 8.03
C SER A 157 -3.38 -8.58 8.32
N VAL A 158 -3.40 -7.92 9.48
CA VAL A 158 -4.47 -6.97 9.82
C VAL A 158 -4.46 -5.79 8.84
N GLU A 159 -3.27 -5.35 8.41
CA GLU A 159 -3.09 -4.32 7.39
C GLU A 159 -3.77 -4.71 6.07
N MET A 160 -3.55 -5.94 5.58
CA MET A 160 -4.23 -6.45 4.40
C MET A 160 -5.76 -6.49 4.58
N GLY A 161 -6.22 -6.86 5.78
CA GLY A 161 -7.64 -6.87 6.12
C GLY A 161 -8.29 -5.48 6.00
N HIS A 162 -7.65 -4.45 6.55
CA HIS A 162 -8.16 -3.07 6.46
C HIS A 162 -8.13 -2.51 5.02
N GLU A 163 -7.08 -2.81 4.24
CA GLU A 163 -7.02 -2.37 2.84
C GLU A 163 -8.10 -3.06 2.00
N LEU A 164 -8.36 -4.35 2.23
CA LEU A 164 -9.47 -5.06 1.60
C LEU A 164 -10.83 -4.50 2.05
N PHE A 165 -10.96 -4.09 3.31
CA PHE A 165 -12.18 -3.45 3.81
C PHE A 165 -12.46 -2.12 3.08
N LYS A 166 -11.46 -1.24 2.95
CA LYS A 166 -11.56 -0.02 2.15
C LYS A 166 -11.96 -0.33 0.69
N LEU A 167 -11.35 -1.33 0.07
CA LEU A 167 -11.65 -1.70 -1.32
C LEU A 167 -13.08 -2.23 -1.47
N ALA A 168 -13.56 -3.02 -0.50
CA ALA A 168 -14.95 -3.47 -0.47
C ALA A 168 -15.91 -2.27 -0.39
N GLN A 169 -15.61 -1.25 0.43
CA GLN A 169 -16.41 -0.03 0.53
C GLN A 169 -16.42 0.76 -0.79
N ILE A 170 -15.27 0.89 -1.45
CA ILE A 170 -15.17 1.56 -2.76
C ILE A 170 -16.04 0.85 -3.80
N PHE A 171 -15.93 -0.48 -3.92
CA PHE A 171 -16.77 -1.23 -4.87
C PHE A 171 -18.25 -1.19 -4.52
N PHE A 172 -18.59 -1.23 -3.23
CA PHE A 172 -19.97 -1.12 -2.77
C PHE A 172 -20.58 0.23 -3.16
N ASN A 173 -19.88 1.33 -2.88
CA ASN A 173 -20.33 2.68 -3.22
C ASN A 173 -20.35 2.93 -4.75
N GLY A 174 -19.45 2.28 -5.49
CA GLY A 174 -19.43 2.29 -6.96
C GLY A 174 -20.42 1.33 -7.62
N CYS A 175 -21.27 0.63 -6.85
CA CYS A 175 -22.21 -0.37 -7.34
C CYS A 175 -21.58 -1.52 -8.16
N ALA A 176 -20.29 -1.80 -7.95
CA ALA A 176 -19.59 -2.94 -8.55
C ALA A 176 -19.89 -4.21 -7.71
N VAL A 177 -21.12 -4.71 -7.84
CA VAL A 177 -21.69 -5.74 -6.95
C VAL A 177 -20.83 -7.02 -6.87
N PRO A 178 -20.37 -7.63 -7.99
CA PRO A 178 -19.55 -8.84 -7.92
C PRO A 178 -18.22 -8.62 -7.18
N GLU A 179 -17.54 -7.51 -7.47
CA GLU A 179 -16.25 -7.14 -6.89
C GLU A 179 -16.40 -6.80 -5.41
N ALA A 180 -17.46 -6.07 -5.04
CA ALA A 180 -17.78 -5.74 -3.65
C ALA A 180 -18.04 -7.00 -2.82
N LEU A 181 -18.86 -7.94 -3.31
CA LEU A 181 -19.12 -9.21 -2.63
C LEU A 181 -17.84 -10.04 -2.44
N SER A 182 -17.06 -10.20 -3.51
CA SER A 182 -15.81 -10.98 -3.48
C SER A 182 -14.81 -10.37 -2.50
N THR A 183 -14.63 -9.05 -2.56
CA THR A 183 -13.67 -8.33 -1.72
C THR A 183 -14.13 -8.31 -0.27
N ALA A 184 -15.42 -8.08 0.00
CA ALA A 184 -15.97 -8.10 1.35
C ALA A 184 -15.81 -9.47 2.03
N HIS A 185 -15.98 -10.57 1.28
CA HIS A 185 -15.74 -11.91 1.80
C HIS A 185 -14.26 -12.13 2.19
N LYS A 186 -13.32 -11.65 1.37
CA LYS A 186 -11.89 -11.72 1.67
C LYS A 186 -11.53 -10.87 2.90
N ALA A 187 -12.01 -9.63 2.95
CA ALA A 187 -11.78 -8.73 4.08
C ALA A 187 -12.30 -9.34 5.39
N GLU A 188 -13.53 -9.86 5.39
CA GLU A 188 -14.15 -10.46 6.57
C GLU A 188 -13.33 -11.66 7.05
N LYS A 189 -12.91 -12.54 6.14
CA LYS A 189 -12.11 -13.72 6.50
C LYS A 189 -10.82 -13.33 7.22
N VAL A 190 -10.15 -12.26 6.79
CA VAL A 190 -8.91 -11.78 7.42
C VAL A 190 -9.22 -11.09 8.75
N LEU A 191 -10.13 -10.12 8.77
CA LEU A 191 -10.42 -9.32 9.97
C LEU A 191 -11.07 -10.13 11.09
N LEU A 192 -11.86 -11.16 10.76
CA LEU A 192 -12.47 -12.05 11.76
C LEU A 192 -11.41 -12.78 12.60
N VAL A 193 -10.25 -13.11 12.02
CA VAL A 193 -9.15 -13.76 12.75
C VAL A 193 -8.51 -12.80 13.76
N HIS A 194 -8.44 -11.51 13.43
CA HIS A 194 -7.76 -10.50 14.27
C HIS A 194 -8.67 -9.87 15.33
N TYR A 195 -9.93 -9.61 15.01
CA TYR A 195 -10.84 -8.88 15.91
C TYR A 195 -12.05 -9.68 16.40
N GLY A 196 -12.39 -10.77 15.72
CA GLY A 196 -13.60 -11.55 16.02
C GLY A 196 -14.91 -10.92 15.51
N PRO A 197 -16.05 -11.60 15.72
CA PRO A 197 -17.33 -11.24 15.10
C PRO A 197 -18.01 -10.00 15.69
N GLY A 198 -17.59 -9.55 16.88
CA GLY A 198 -18.15 -8.39 17.56
C GLY A 198 -17.62 -7.03 17.06
N ASN A 199 -16.62 -7.04 16.18
CA ASN A 199 -16.00 -5.83 15.66
C ASN A 199 -16.90 -5.12 14.62
N ASP A 200 -16.93 -3.79 14.65
CA ASP A 200 -17.80 -2.98 13.82
C ASP A 200 -17.52 -3.14 12.31
N GLU A 201 -16.24 -3.22 11.90
CA GLU A 201 -15.85 -3.41 10.50
C GLU A 201 -16.29 -4.79 9.99
N VAL A 202 -16.13 -5.83 10.81
CA VAL A 202 -16.60 -7.19 10.49
C VAL A 202 -18.12 -7.22 10.33
N GLN A 203 -18.87 -6.56 11.21
CA GLN A 203 -20.32 -6.44 11.10
C GLN A 203 -20.74 -5.62 9.88
N GLU A 204 -20.01 -4.55 9.55
CA GLU A 204 -20.26 -3.76 8.34
C GLU A 204 -20.10 -4.61 7.08
N LEU A 205 -19.01 -5.38 6.96
CA LEU A 205 -18.81 -6.31 5.84
C LEU A 205 -19.95 -7.33 5.71
N GLN A 206 -20.45 -7.85 6.84
CA GLN A 206 -21.60 -8.75 6.86
C GLN A 206 -22.87 -8.07 6.34
N ARG A 207 -23.14 -6.85 6.80
CA ARG A 207 -24.29 -6.06 6.33
C ARG A 207 -24.18 -5.71 4.84
N MET A 208 -23.00 -5.30 4.38
CA MET A 208 -22.72 -5.04 2.96
C MET A 208 -23.03 -6.27 2.13
N LYS A 209 -22.50 -7.44 2.50
CA LYS A 209 -22.76 -8.70 1.79
C LYS A 209 -24.24 -9.06 1.76
N SER A 210 -24.95 -8.97 2.89
CA SER A 210 -26.40 -9.23 2.93
C SER A 210 -27.14 -8.30 1.97
N CYS A 211 -26.87 -7.00 2.04
CA CYS A 211 -27.50 -6.00 1.18
C CYS A 211 -27.29 -6.31 -0.31
N LEU A 212 -26.08 -6.70 -0.71
CA LEU A 212 -25.76 -7.02 -2.10
C LEU A 212 -26.40 -8.34 -2.58
N LEU A 213 -26.57 -9.33 -1.70
CA LEU A 213 -27.25 -10.60 -2.03
C LEU A 213 -28.77 -10.45 -2.16
N ASP A 214 -29.35 -9.48 -1.45
CA ASP A 214 -30.79 -9.18 -1.49
C ASP A 214 -31.18 -8.29 -2.68
N LEU A 215 -30.21 -7.86 -3.52
CA LEU A 215 -30.49 -7.05 -4.70
C LEU A 215 -31.27 -7.84 -5.75
N PRO A 216 -32.33 -7.25 -6.34
CA PRO A 216 -33.02 -7.87 -7.47
C PRO A 216 -32.08 -7.96 -8.68
N PRO A 217 -32.26 -8.96 -9.56
CA PRO A 217 -31.44 -9.09 -10.77
C PRO A 217 -31.54 -7.82 -11.62
N ILE A 218 -30.39 -7.28 -12.03
CA ILE A 218 -30.33 -6.11 -12.92
C ILE A 218 -31.03 -6.50 -14.24
N PRO A 219 -32.04 -5.74 -14.71
CA PRO A 219 -32.65 -6.00 -16.00
C PRO A 219 -31.59 -5.84 -17.08
N VAL A 220 -31.25 -6.94 -17.76
CA VAL A 220 -30.41 -6.89 -18.95
C VAL A 220 -31.26 -6.19 -20.02
N GLY A 221 -30.93 -4.93 -20.32
CA GLY A 221 -31.53 -4.21 -21.44
C GLY A 221 -31.31 -4.99 -22.74
N PRO A 222 -32.24 -4.88 -23.73
CA PRO A 222 -32.14 -5.67 -24.95
C PRO A 222 -30.81 -5.37 -25.67
N PRO A 223 -30.19 -6.38 -26.30
CA PRO A 223 -28.98 -6.18 -27.08
C PRO A 223 -29.25 -5.16 -28.19
N VAL A 224 -28.36 -4.17 -28.29
CA VAL A 224 -28.30 -3.18 -29.38
C VAL A 224 -27.73 -3.83 -30.64
#